data_AF-A0AA40M478-F1
#
_entry.id   AF-A0AA40M478-F1
#
_cell.length_a   1.000
_cell.length_b   1.000
_cell.length_c   1.000
_cell.angle_alpha   90.00
_cell.angle_beta   90.00
_cell.angle_gamma   90.00
#
_symmetry.space_group_name_H-M   'P 1'
#
loop_
_entity.id
_entity.type
_entity.pdbx_description
1 polymer ?
#
loop_
_entity_poly.entity_id
_entity_poly.type
_entity_poly.pdbx_seq_one_letter_code
_entity_poly.pdbx_strand_id
1 'polypeptide(L)'
;MFPNFKCCCCRQCINTNEYFYVEVKNETKHYLNFMLFYYYFSDKETVKSSPPFAPGKSERIAFPEGVEELQLNVYDSSFNPPSIVCFKRPPNNAISYYKVVGNFPLDSECIKY
;
A
#
# COMPACT_ATOMS: atom_id res chain seq x y z
N MET A 1 15.24 2.84 -41.93
CA MET A 1 14.86 1.49 -41.44
C MET A 1 14.97 1.55 -39.92
N PHE A 2 13.88 1.85 -39.22
CA PHE A 2 13.86 1.98 -37.76
C PHE A 2 13.31 0.68 -37.15
N PRO A 3 13.92 0.14 -36.08
CA PRO A 3 13.48 -1.14 -35.54
C PRO A 3 12.15 -0.99 -34.79
N ASN A 4 11.29 -1.98 -35.04
CA ASN A 4 10.00 -2.24 -34.40
C ASN A 4 10.06 -2.07 -32.88
N PHE A 5 9.43 -1.01 -32.36
CA PHE A 5 8.98 -0.98 -30.96
C PHE A 5 7.88 -2.03 -30.81
N LYS A 6 8.27 -3.20 -30.27
CA LYS A 6 7.33 -4.22 -29.80
C LYS A 6 6.43 -3.58 -28.73
N CYS A 7 5.18 -3.36 -29.10
CA CYS A 7 4.09 -3.00 -28.22
C CYS A 7 4.03 -3.98 -27.03
N CYS A 8 4.18 -3.47 -25.81
CA CYS A 8 3.72 -4.18 -24.62
C CYS A 8 2.19 -4.10 -24.59
N CYS A 9 1.53 -5.15 -25.11
CA CYS A 9 0.09 -5.36 -24.99
C CYS A 9 -0.29 -5.75 -23.54
N CYS A 10 -0.17 -4.82 -22.60
CA CYS A 10 -0.89 -4.90 -21.34
C CYS A 10 -2.18 -4.08 -21.48
N ARG A 11 -3.28 -4.75 -21.86
CA ARG A 11 -4.64 -4.16 -21.88
C ARG A 11 -5.20 -3.88 -20.47
N GLN A 12 -4.41 -4.18 -19.45
CA GLN A 12 -4.52 -3.67 -18.08
C GLN A 12 -3.16 -3.12 -17.62
N CYS A 13 -2.49 -2.32 -18.45
CA CYS A 13 -1.71 -1.21 -17.89
C CYS A 13 -2.73 -0.37 -17.14
N ILE A 14 -2.89 -0.68 -15.85
CA ILE A 14 -3.78 0.04 -14.96
C ILE A 14 -3.34 1.50 -15.09
N ASN A 15 -4.16 2.29 -15.77
CA ASN A 15 -4.12 3.72 -15.79
C ASN A 15 -4.61 4.18 -14.41
N THR A 16 -3.96 3.71 -13.34
CA THR A 16 -4.06 4.32 -12.03
C THR A 16 -3.32 5.61 -12.20
N ASN A 17 -4.08 6.68 -12.36
CA ASN A 17 -3.64 8.03 -12.05
C ASN A 17 -2.54 7.96 -10.98
N GLU A 18 -1.28 8.23 -11.36
CA GLU A 18 -0.13 8.23 -10.44
C GLU A 18 -0.32 9.22 -9.27
N TYR A 19 -1.40 9.99 -9.31
CA TYR A 19 -1.86 10.96 -8.33
C TYR A 19 -2.48 10.37 -7.04
N PHE A 20 -2.85 9.08 -6.99
CA PHE A 20 -3.51 8.49 -5.81
C PHE A 20 -2.91 7.14 -5.41
N TYR A 21 -2.03 7.15 -4.40
CA TYR A 21 -1.48 5.94 -3.83
C TYR A 21 -1.11 6.11 -2.36
N VAL A 22 -1.03 4.98 -1.68
CA VAL A 22 -0.39 4.86 -0.37
C VAL A 22 0.93 4.14 -0.57
N GLU A 23 2.03 4.74 -0.11
CA GLU A 23 3.34 4.11 -0.02
C GLU A 23 3.69 3.86 1.44
N VAL A 24 4.15 2.64 1.72
CA VAL A 24 4.64 2.24 3.03
C VAL A 24 6.09 1.82 2.92
N LYS A 25 6.97 2.53 3.63
CA LYS A 25 8.39 2.20 3.79
C LYS A 25 8.60 1.39 5.07
N ASN A 26 9.31 0.27 4.96
CA ASN A 26 9.65 -0.57 6.11
C ASN A 26 11.02 -0.17 6.68
N GLU A 27 11.04 0.48 7.84
CA GLU A 27 12.26 0.76 8.61
C GLU A 27 12.41 -0.18 9.83
N THR A 28 11.60 -1.23 9.89
CA THR A 28 11.68 -2.28 10.92
C THR A 28 12.69 -3.37 10.51
N LYS A 29 12.85 -4.39 11.36
CA LYS A 29 13.68 -5.58 11.08
C LYS A 29 12.87 -6.76 10.52
N HIS A 30 11.55 -6.62 10.41
CA HIS A 30 10.63 -7.68 10.05
C HIS A 30 10.13 -7.53 8.61
N TYR A 31 9.64 -8.62 8.03
CA TYR A 31 8.90 -8.52 6.77
C TYR A 31 7.51 -7.98 7.06
N LEU A 32 7.10 -6.97 6.31
CA LEU A 32 5.77 -6.36 6.46
C LEU A 32 4.94 -6.65 5.23
N ASN A 33 3.63 -6.63 5.38
CA ASN A 33 2.68 -6.43 4.28
C ASN A 33 1.61 -5.44 4.74
N PHE A 34 0.86 -4.85 3.81
CA PHE A 34 -0.25 -3.99 4.18
C PHE A 34 -1.47 -4.22 3.32
N MET A 35 -2.62 -3.90 3.89
CA MET A 35 -3.91 -3.93 3.23
C MET A 35 -4.49 -2.53 3.21
N LEU A 36 -5.05 -2.17 2.05
CA LEU A 36 -5.76 -0.94 1.81
C LEU A 36 -7.24 -1.28 1.56
N PHE A 37 -8.10 -0.76 2.41
CA PHE A 37 -9.56 -0.91 2.35
C PHE A 37 -10.17 0.42 1.91
N TYR A 38 -11.15 0.37 1.02
CA TYR A 38 -11.88 1.56 0.59
C TYR A 38 -13.21 1.20 -0.07
N TYR A 39 -14.13 2.15 -0.14
CA TYR A 39 -15.39 2.03 -0.86
C TYR A 39 -15.36 2.86 -2.14
N TYR A 40 -16.03 2.39 -3.19
CA TYR A 40 -16.25 3.15 -4.42
C TYR A 40 -17.73 3.49 -4.54
N PHE A 41 -18.09 4.77 -4.48
CA PHE A 41 -19.49 5.25 -4.54
C PHE A 41 -20.44 4.37 -3.70
N SER A 42 -20.05 4.16 -2.43
CA SER A 42 -20.86 3.63 -1.32
C SER A 42 -21.34 2.16 -1.39
N ASP A 43 -21.20 1.43 -2.51
CA ASP A 43 -21.88 0.12 -2.65
C ASP A 43 -20.99 -1.12 -2.51
N LYS A 44 -19.66 -0.99 -2.52
CA LYS A 44 -18.76 -2.15 -2.39
C LYS A 44 -17.43 -1.82 -1.72
N GLU A 45 -17.12 -2.54 -0.63
CA GLU A 45 -15.79 -2.56 -0.04
C GLU A 45 -14.81 -3.24 -0.99
N THR A 46 -13.69 -2.57 -1.24
CA THR A 46 -12.56 -3.10 -1.99
C THR A 46 -11.36 -3.23 -1.06
N VAL A 47 -10.73 -4.40 -1.09
CA VAL A 47 -9.51 -4.68 -0.34
C VAL A 47 -8.39 -4.96 -1.32
N LYS A 48 -7.29 -4.21 -1.21
CA LYS A 48 -6.03 -4.48 -1.92
C LYS A 48 -4.97 -4.84 -0.91
N SER A 49 -4.15 -5.84 -1.23
CA SER A 49 -3.00 -6.22 -0.39
C SER A 49 -1.70 -6.01 -1.13
N SER A 50 -0.67 -5.60 -0.39
CA SER A 50 0.70 -5.62 -0.88
C SER A 50 1.27 -7.02 -0.75
N PRO A 51 2.25 -7.41 -1.60
CA PRO A 51 3.11 -8.53 -1.24
C PRO A 51 3.90 -8.22 0.04
N PRO A 52 4.45 -9.24 0.73
CA PRO A 52 5.41 -9.02 1.79
C PRO A 52 6.67 -8.33 1.26
N PHE A 53 7.20 -7.37 2.02
CA PHE A 53 8.37 -6.58 1.66
C PHE A 53 9.37 -6.45 2.81
N ALA A 54 10.65 -6.52 2.45
CA ALA A 54 11.77 -6.63 3.38
C ALA A 54 12.11 -5.29 4.08
N PRO A 55 12.88 -5.33 5.18
CA PRO A 55 13.51 -4.16 5.78
C PRO A 55 14.22 -3.27 4.75
N GLY A 56 14.03 -1.96 4.87
CA GLY A 56 14.61 -0.95 3.97
C GLY A 56 13.93 -0.85 2.60
N LYS A 57 12.85 -1.60 2.34
CA LYS A 57 12.06 -1.52 1.11
C LYS A 57 10.78 -0.72 1.32
N SER A 58 10.23 -0.22 0.22
CA SER A 58 8.93 0.41 0.17
C SER A 58 8.02 -0.35 -0.77
N GLU A 59 6.74 -0.39 -0.45
CA GLU A 59 5.69 -0.90 -1.32
C GLU A 59 4.57 0.12 -1.46
N ARG A 60 3.86 0.09 -2.58
CA ARG A 60 2.78 1.03 -2.88
C ARG A 60 1.53 0.35 -3.41
N ILE A 61 0.38 0.84 -2.98
CA ILE A 61 -0.92 0.47 -3.54
C ILE A 61 -1.59 1.72 -4.07
N ALA A 62 -1.86 1.72 -5.38
CA ALA A 62 -2.64 2.75 -6.03
C ALA A 62 -4.15 2.48 -5.85
N PHE A 63 -4.92 3.55 -5.75
CA PHE A 63 -6.37 3.52 -5.60
C PHE A 63 -7.02 4.55 -6.54
N PRO A 64 -8.28 4.34 -6.98
CA PRO A 64 -8.94 5.28 -7.86
C PRO A 64 -9.32 6.58 -7.12
N GLU A 65 -9.55 7.65 -7.87
CA GLU A 65 -10.14 8.88 -7.33
C GLU A 65 -11.59 8.63 -6.89
N GLY A 66 -12.09 9.40 -5.91
CA GLY A 66 -13.47 9.34 -5.46
C GLY A 66 -13.79 8.15 -4.55
N VAL A 67 -12.77 7.56 -3.93
CA VAL A 67 -12.98 6.52 -2.91
C VAL A 67 -13.41 7.13 -1.59
N GLU A 68 -14.16 6.35 -0.80
CA GLU A 68 -14.62 6.73 0.53
C GLU A 68 -14.02 5.77 1.58
N GLU A 69 -13.93 6.24 2.83
CA GLU A 69 -13.46 5.46 3.98
C GLU A 69 -12.14 4.71 3.77
N LEU A 70 -11.12 5.38 3.23
CA LEU A 70 -9.80 4.78 2.99
C LEU A 70 -9.14 4.39 4.33
N GLN A 71 -8.81 3.10 4.49
CA GLN A 71 -8.13 2.56 5.67
C GLN A 71 -6.89 1.76 5.27
N LEU A 72 -5.79 2.00 5.99
CA LEU A 72 -4.52 1.32 5.84
C LEU A 72 -4.24 0.50 7.09
N ASN A 73 -4.07 -0.81 6.92
CA ASN A 73 -3.62 -1.72 7.97
C ASN A 73 -2.29 -2.31 7.56
N VAL A 74 -1.26 -2.14 8.37
CA VAL A 74 0.05 -2.77 8.16
C VAL A 74 0.19 -3.93 9.12
N TYR A 75 0.72 -5.06 8.64
CA TYR A 75 0.92 -6.26 9.41
C TYR A 75 2.38 -6.72 9.34
N ASP A 76 2.84 -7.33 10.42
CA ASP A 76 4.06 -8.10 10.45
C ASP A 76 3.80 -9.50 9.86
N SER A 77 4.41 -9.76 8.71
CA SER A 77 4.31 -11.03 7.98
C SER A 77 5.24 -12.12 8.53
N SER A 78 6.05 -11.82 9.55
CA SER A 78 6.97 -12.77 10.17
C SER A 78 6.26 -13.74 11.12
N PHE A 79 5.01 -13.44 11.49
CA PHE A 79 4.17 -14.25 12.38
C PHE A 79 3.08 -14.98 11.60
N ASN A 80 2.61 -16.12 12.13
CA ASN A 80 1.44 -16.81 11.63
C ASN A 80 0.46 -17.10 12.79
N PRO A 81 -0.70 -16.42 12.86
CA PRO A 81 -1.20 -15.45 11.89
C PRO A 81 -0.42 -14.11 11.91
N PRO A 82 -0.40 -13.34 10.79
CA PRO A 82 0.19 -12.01 10.76
C PRO A 82 -0.43 -11.09 11.81
N SER A 83 0.39 -10.29 12.47
CA SER A 83 -0.05 -9.38 13.54
C SER A 83 -0.15 -7.95 13.03
N ILE A 84 -1.25 -7.26 13.31
CA ILE A 84 -1.39 -5.84 12.93
C ILE A 84 -0.41 -5.01 13.75
N VAL A 85 0.42 -4.23 13.05
CA VAL A 85 1.43 -3.36 13.68
C VAL A 85 1.01 -1.90 13.65
N CYS A 86 0.21 -1.49 12.67
CA CYS A 86 -0.30 -0.13 12.64
C CYS A 86 -1.60 -0.01 11.83
N PHE A 87 -2.34 1.05 12.16
CA PHE A 87 -3.58 1.45 11.51
C PHE A 87 -3.55 2.94 11.20
N LYS A 88 -3.92 3.34 9.98
CA LYS A 88 -4.10 4.75 9.58
C LYS A 88 -5.30 4.91 8.66
N ARG A 89 -5.86 6.12 8.62
CA ARG A 89 -6.90 6.53 7.66
C ARG A 89 -6.33 7.63 6.76
N PRO A 90 -5.70 7.27 5.63
CA PRO A 90 -5.12 8.25 4.73
C PRO A 90 -6.24 9.09 4.07
N PRO A 91 -5.96 10.35 3.69
CA PRO A 91 -6.88 11.12 2.86
C PRO A 91 -7.17 10.41 1.54
N ASN A 92 -8.44 10.36 1.15
CA ASN A 92 -8.94 9.68 -0.05
C ASN A 92 -8.71 10.46 -1.35
N ASN A 93 -8.12 11.66 -1.27
CA ASN A 93 -7.89 12.58 -2.37
C ASN A 93 -6.41 12.95 -2.53
N ALA A 94 -5.48 12.19 -1.94
CA ALA A 94 -4.06 12.53 -2.00
C ALA A 94 -3.14 11.31 -1.92
N ILE A 95 -1.89 11.54 -2.31
CA ILE A 95 -0.79 10.61 -2.06
C ILE A 95 -0.45 10.63 -0.57
N SER A 96 -0.28 9.45 0.03
CA SER A 96 0.09 9.32 1.44
C SER A 96 1.32 8.43 1.61
N TYR A 97 2.33 8.97 2.28
CA TYR A 97 3.56 8.27 2.59
C TYR A 97 3.61 7.93 4.08
N TYR A 98 3.90 6.67 4.39
CA TYR A 98 4.09 6.21 5.76
C TYR A 98 5.38 5.43 5.87
N LYS A 99 6.14 5.67 6.92
CA LYS A 99 7.24 4.80 7.33
C LYS A 99 6.85 4.03 8.58
N VAL A 100 7.15 2.74 8.61
CA VAL A 100 6.97 1.90 9.78
C VAL A 100 8.29 1.80 10.51
N VAL A 101 8.32 2.30 11.73
CA VAL A 101 9.49 2.25 12.61
C VAL A 101 9.18 1.35 13.79
N GLY A 102 10.20 0.73 14.37
CA GLY A 102 10.04 -0.13 15.55
C GLY A 102 10.99 -1.32 15.52
N ASN A 103 11.35 -1.81 16.70
CA ASN A 103 12.21 -2.99 16.86
C ASN A 103 11.43 -4.25 17.20
N PHE A 104 10.22 -4.12 17.73
CA PHE A 104 9.31 -5.21 18.08
C PHE A 104 7.90 -4.91 17.56
N PRO A 105 7.08 -5.94 17.32
CA PRO A 105 5.75 -5.76 16.72
C PRO A 105 4.82 -4.88 17.56
N LEU A 106 4.91 -4.97 18.89
CA LEU A 106 4.09 -4.19 19.83
C LEU A 106 4.55 -2.72 19.98
N ASP A 107 5.77 -2.41 19.55
CA ASP A 107 6.37 -1.07 19.61
C ASP A 107 6.48 -0.44 18.21
N SER A 108 5.81 -1.04 17.22
CA SER A 108 5.86 -0.56 15.84
C SER A 108 4.86 0.57 15.63
N GLU A 109 5.28 1.63 14.94
CA GLU A 109 4.44 2.79 14.63
C GLU A 109 4.54 3.16 13.15
N CYS A 110 3.42 3.58 12.58
CA CYS A 110 3.38 4.23 11.26
C CYS A 110 3.40 5.75 11.38
N ILE A 111 4.45 6.37 10.84
CA ILE A 111 4.68 7.83 10.87
C ILE A 111 4.54 8.38 9.45
N LYS A 112 3.78 9.47 9.29
CA LYS A 112 3.69 10.18 8.01
C LYS A 112 4.99 10.96 7.75
N TYR A 113 5.50 10.96 6.52
CA TYR A 113 6.71 11.72 6.14
C TYR A 113 6.55 12.45 4.80
#